data_AF-A0A1B1DX27-F1
#
_entry.id   AF-A0A1B1DX27-F1
#
_cell.length_a   1.000
_cell.length_b   1.000
_cell.length_c   1.000
_cell.angle_alpha   90.00
_cell.angle_beta   90.00
_cell.angle_gamma   90.00
#
_symmetry.space_group_name_H-M   'P 1'
#
loop_
_entity.id
_entity.type
_entity.pdbx_description
1 polymer ?
#
loop_
_entity_poly.entity_id
_entity_poly.type
_entity_poly.pdbx_seq_one_letter_code
_entity_poly.pdbx_strand_id
1 'polypeptide(L)'
;MTTILPQRAIPYLVLAGAFLYNLNIGIINSYGNLNIYLTSYLRHKGQNVTYRDVSFIYELTVITLGISMLIGNVVQKKLGERVTILICCFTTFVSFYMSSLYAHSYLMLCVFMGGLYGLGYGISFTIPLSCTYKHFKKNRGLVSGIVISAISLSPFLYCPLQTLLINRNNVLPVESSSGGIRERYFEDPQVLNRIPHVLFIQSVIFLIFGTCGGFFATMKVRGNGEKQLTSGNLDVGNKKSKHLDAQDGSLLDLEKNDEQMGITTDKNKGNQNDGTNEGDNLGSRLAKSFKKKKKKKNGRRDK
;
A
#
# COMPACT_ATOMS: atom_id res chain seq x y z
N MET A 1 -6.09 10.11 30.09
CA MET A 1 -4.70 10.37 29.59
C MET A 1 -4.67 11.48 28.52
N THR A 2 -5.50 12.51 28.64
CA THR A 2 -5.71 13.54 27.59
C THR A 2 -5.21 14.94 27.97
N THR A 3 -4.45 15.07 29.06
CA THR A 3 -4.06 16.38 29.63
C THR A 3 -2.58 16.74 29.42
N ILE A 4 -1.78 15.91 28.73
CA ILE A 4 -0.30 16.07 28.71
C ILE A 4 0.25 16.47 27.32
N LEU A 5 -0.53 16.38 26.24
CA LEU A 5 0.00 16.65 24.89
C LEU A 5 -0.37 18.05 24.37
N PRO A 6 0.62 18.86 23.93
CA PRO A 6 0.36 20.16 23.34
C PRO A 6 -0.43 20.00 22.04
N GLN A 7 -1.52 20.77 21.88
CA GLN A 7 -2.44 20.66 20.73
C GLN A 7 -1.75 20.81 19.36
N ARG A 8 -0.62 21.52 19.30
CA ARG A 8 0.19 21.67 18.09
C ARG A 8 0.98 20.42 17.70
N ALA A 9 1.26 19.50 18.63
CA ALA A 9 1.99 18.27 18.36
C ALA A 9 1.10 17.13 17.84
N ILE A 10 -0.22 17.21 18.06
CA ILE A 10 -1.17 16.16 17.67
C ILE A 10 -1.13 15.82 16.17
N PRO A 11 -1.11 16.80 15.22
CA PRO A 11 -0.97 16.49 13.80
C PRO A 11 0.29 15.69 13.47
N TYR A 12 1.43 16.03 14.07
CA TYR A 12 2.70 15.34 13.84
C TYR A 12 2.72 13.94 14.44
N LEU A 13 2.08 13.74 15.61
CA LEU A 13 1.88 12.42 16.20
C LEU A 13 0.97 11.53 15.33
N VAL A 14 -0.10 12.10 14.76
CA VAL A 14 -0.97 11.39 13.82
C VAL A 14 -0.20 10.98 12.56
N LEU A 15 0.66 11.87 12.04
CA LEU A 15 1.53 11.56 10.91
C LEU A 15 2.52 10.44 11.23
N ALA A 16 3.19 10.51 12.38
CA ALA A 16 4.12 9.47 12.84
C ALA A 16 3.40 8.13 13.06
N GLY A 17 2.20 8.13 13.65
CA GLY A 17 1.38 6.94 13.83
C GLY A 17 0.94 6.33 12.49
N ALA A 18 0.51 7.16 11.55
CA ALA A 18 0.14 6.73 10.21
C ALA A 18 1.33 6.14 9.45
N PHE A 19 2.51 6.76 9.58
CA PHE A 19 3.76 6.24 9.04
C PHE A 19 4.10 4.87 9.64
N LEU A 20 4.09 4.75 10.97
CA LEU A 20 4.40 3.51 11.67
C LEU A 20 3.43 2.37 11.31
N TYR A 21 2.14 2.67 11.19
CA TYR A 21 1.14 1.69 10.78
C TYR A 21 1.36 1.18 9.35
N ASN A 22 1.64 2.09 8.41
CA ASN A 22 1.93 1.71 7.02
C ASN A 22 3.26 0.96 6.88
N LEU A 23 4.27 1.34 7.67
CA LEU A 23 5.52 0.60 7.77
C LEU A 23 5.28 -0.84 8.21
N ASN A 24 4.39 -1.01 9.20
CA ASN A 24 4.07 -2.31 9.77
C ASN A 24 3.37 -3.21 8.75
N ILE A 25 2.32 -2.69 8.12
CA ILE A 25 1.52 -3.38 7.13
C ILE A 25 2.28 -3.63 5.81
N GLY A 26 3.29 -2.82 5.47
CA GLY A 26 4.06 -2.96 4.24
C GLY A 26 4.89 -4.24 4.11
N ILE A 27 4.93 -5.09 5.15
CA ILE A 27 5.69 -6.35 5.19
C ILE A 27 5.42 -7.28 3.99
N ILE A 28 4.27 -7.16 3.32
CA ILE A 28 3.96 -7.89 2.09
C ILE A 28 5.04 -7.71 1.01
N ASN A 29 5.69 -6.55 0.97
CA ASN A 29 6.78 -6.25 0.04
C ASN A 29 8.07 -7.02 0.38
N SER A 30 8.19 -7.54 1.60
CA SER A 30 9.28 -8.45 2.01
C SER A 30 8.98 -9.93 1.74
N TYR A 31 7.80 -10.25 1.20
CA TYR A 31 7.39 -11.64 0.98
C TYR A 31 8.35 -12.40 0.07
N GLY A 32 8.99 -11.74 -0.90
CA GLY A 32 9.99 -12.37 -1.75
C GLY A 32 11.14 -13.02 -0.97
N ASN A 33 11.57 -12.41 0.14
CA ASN A 33 12.59 -12.99 1.02
C ASN A 33 12.03 -14.18 1.82
N LEU A 34 10.82 -14.04 2.35
CA LEU A 34 10.15 -15.09 3.15
C LEU A 34 9.80 -16.33 2.30
N ASN A 35 9.39 -16.13 1.05
CA ASN A 35 8.97 -17.17 0.11
C ASN A 35 10.00 -18.29 0.01
N ILE A 36 11.29 -17.94 -0.09
CA ILE A 36 12.38 -18.90 -0.27
C ILE A 36 12.50 -19.86 0.92
N TYR A 37 12.35 -19.33 2.12
CA TYR A 37 12.36 -20.13 3.33
C TYR A 37 11.07 -20.96 3.45
N LEU A 38 9.92 -20.36 3.15
CA LEU A 38 8.61 -21.00 3.27
C LEU A 38 8.46 -22.19 2.30
N THR A 39 8.90 -22.05 1.05
CA THR A 39 8.91 -23.14 0.08
C THR A 39 9.82 -24.28 0.55
N SER A 40 11.03 -23.97 1.01
CA SER A 40 11.97 -24.97 1.52
C SER A 40 11.39 -25.75 2.72
N TYR A 41 10.69 -25.05 3.62
CA TYR A 41 10.04 -25.67 4.78
C TYR A 41 8.86 -26.56 4.44
N LEU A 42 7.99 -26.12 3.54
CA LEU A 42 6.85 -26.91 3.10
C LEU A 42 7.32 -28.22 2.45
N ARG A 43 8.38 -28.16 1.62
CA ARG A 43 9.00 -29.35 1.04
C ARG A 43 9.59 -30.28 2.09
N HIS A 44 10.30 -29.74 3.08
CA HIS A 44 10.83 -30.54 4.20
C HIS A 44 9.72 -31.20 5.04
N LYS A 45 8.54 -30.58 5.14
CA LYS A 45 7.35 -31.17 5.77
C LYS A 45 6.56 -32.12 4.85
N GLY A 46 7.08 -32.45 3.66
CA GLY A 46 6.51 -33.42 2.74
C GLY A 46 5.48 -32.86 1.75
N GLN A 47 5.38 -31.53 1.60
CA GLN A 47 4.53 -30.92 0.59
C GLN A 47 5.29 -30.75 -0.73
N ASN A 48 4.74 -31.26 -1.82
CA ASN A 48 5.32 -31.12 -3.16
C ASN A 48 4.98 -29.75 -3.76
N VAL A 49 5.58 -28.69 -3.22
CA VAL A 49 5.40 -27.31 -3.69
C VAL A 49 6.68 -26.77 -4.33
N THR A 50 6.50 -25.87 -5.29
CA THR A 50 7.56 -25.11 -5.95
C THR A 50 7.54 -23.64 -5.51
N TYR A 51 8.56 -22.89 -5.89
CA TYR A 51 8.61 -21.44 -5.67
C TYR A 51 7.42 -20.72 -6.29
N ARG A 52 6.97 -21.16 -7.47
CA ARG A 52 5.80 -20.60 -8.15
C ARG A 52 4.53 -20.80 -7.31
N ASP A 53 4.34 -21.99 -6.76
CA ASP A 53 3.14 -22.31 -5.97
C ASP A 53 3.10 -21.46 -4.70
N VAL A 54 4.21 -21.32 -3.99
CA VAL A 54 4.25 -20.52 -2.75
C VAL A 54 4.20 -19.02 -3.04
N SER A 55 4.63 -18.58 -4.22
CA SER A 55 4.45 -17.19 -4.70
C SER A 55 2.98 -16.81 -4.88
N PHE A 56 2.11 -17.78 -5.18
CA PHE A 56 0.68 -17.56 -5.33
C PHE A 56 0.02 -16.99 -4.06
N ILE A 57 0.58 -17.25 -2.87
CA ILE A 57 0.07 -16.66 -1.61
C ILE A 57 0.15 -15.12 -1.66
N TYR A 58 1.24 -14.56 -2.21
CA TYR A 58 1.36 -13.11 -2.39
C TYR A 58 0.31 -12.58 -3.37
N GLU A 59 0.14 -13.27 -4.50
CA GLU A 59 -0.87 -12.89 -5.51
C GLU A 59 -2.28 -12.92 -4.91
N LEU A 60 -2.61 -13.97 -4.15
CA LEU A 60 -3.86 -14.10 -3.42
C LEU A 60 -4.06 -12.97 -2.40
N THR A 61 -2.97 -12.55 -1.74
CA THR A 61 -3.00 -11.39 -0.83
C THR A 61 -3.37 -10.12 -1.58
N VAL A 62 -2.77 -9.87 -2.74
CA VAL A 62 -3.03 -8.66 -3.56
C VAL A 62 -4.46 -8.67 -4.12
N ILE A 63 -4.96 -9.82 -4.56
CA ILE A 63 -6.36 -9.97 -5.00
C ILE A 63 -7.32 -9.66 -3.84
N THR A 64 -7.09 -10.28 -2.68
CA THR A 64 -7.95 -10.09 -1.50
C THR A 64 -7.89 -8.66 -0.98
N LEU A 65 -6.71 -8.04 -1.03
CA LEU A 65 -6.48 -6.63 -0.74
C LEU A 65 -7.40 -5.74 -1.61
N GLY A 66 -7.39 -5.93 -2.93
CA GLY A 66 -8.22 -5.16 -3.85
C GLY A 66 -9.73 -5.28 -3.55
N ILE A 67 -10.21 -6.51 -3.34
CA ILE A 67 -11.61 -6.77 -2.99
C ILE A 67 -11.96 -6.11 -1.64
N SER A 68 -11.07 -6.20 -0.67
CA SER A 68 -11.29 -5.70 0.69
C SER A 68 -11.25 -4.18 0.78
N MET A 69 -10.53 -3.49 -0.12
CA MET A 69 -10.58 -2.03 -0.21
C MET A 69 -11.98 -1.51 -0.58
N LEU A 70 -12.72 -2.21 -1.45
CA LEU A 70 -14.09 -1.85 -1.81
C LEU A 70 -15.01 -1.89 -0.59
N ILE A 71 -14.85 -2.93 0.23
CA ILE A 71 -15.62 -3.15 1.47
C ILE A 71 -15.17 -2.17 2.55
N GLY A 72 -13.88 -1.85 2.61
CA GLY A 72 -13.26 -1.01 3.63
C GLY A 72 -13.92 0.36 3.78
N ASN A 73 -14.25 1.00 2.66
CA ASN A 73 -14.94 2.31 2.67
C ASN A 73 -16.32 2.26 3.35
N VAL A 74 -17.06 1.15 3.20
CA VAL A 74 -18.37 0.98 3.84
C VAL A 74 -18.21 0.71 5.34
N VAL A 75 -17.25 -0.15 5.71
CA VAL A 75 -16.95 -0.51 7.09
C VAL A 75 -16.48 0.73 7.87
N GLN A 76 -15.58 1.52 7.28
CA GLN A 76 -15.06 2.75 7.87
C GLN A 76 -16.17 3.77 8.16
N LYS A 77 -17.18 3.88 7.28
CA LYS A 77 -18.34 4.77 7.49
C LYS A 77 -19.24 4.30 8.64
N LYS A 78 -19.41 2.98 8.82
CA LYS A 78 -20.30 2.41 9.86
C LYS A 78 -19.65 2.33 11.25
N LEU A 79 -18.42 1.83 11.34
CA LEU A 79 -17.73 1.58 12.61
C LEU A 79 -16.82 2.73 13.03
N GLY A 80 -16.51 3.64 12.10
CA GLY A 80 -15.54 4.70 12.30
C GLY A 80 -14.08 4.23 12.18
N GLU A 81 -13.17 5.19 12.01
CA GLU A 81 -11.75 4.93 11.72
C GLU A 81 -11.00 4.22 12.86
N ARG A 82 -11.27 4.62 14.11
CA ARG A 82 -10.61 4.08 15.32
C ARG A 82 -10.87 2.59 15.52
N VAL A 83 -12.13 2.21 15.47
CA VAL A 83 -12.53 0.82 15.74
C VAL A 83 -12.11 -0.05 14.57
N THR A 84 -12.30 0.43 13.33
CA THR A 84 -11.93 -0.31 12.13
C THR A 84 -10.43 -0.61 12.08
N ILE A 85 -9.55 0.38 12.34
CA ILE A 85 -8.10 0.14 12.29
C ILE A 85 -7.65 -0.87 13.36
N LEU A 86 -8.21 -0.80 14.57
CA LEU A 86 -7.86 -1.72 15.66
C LEU A 86 -8.34 -3.15 15.39
N ILE A 87 -9.54 -3.31 14.83
CA ILE A 87 -10.04 -4.62 14.39
C ILE A 87 -9.11 -5.18 13.31
N CYS A 88 -8.69 -4.36 12.34
CA CYS A 88 -7.77 -4.80 11.29
C CYS A 88 -6.39 -5.20 11.85
N CYS A 89 -5.85 -4.46 12.81
CA CYS A 89 -4.61 -4.83 13.51
C CYS A 89 -4.74 -6.23 14.11
N PHE A 90 -5.85 -6.48 14.81
CA PHE A 90 -6.11 -7.76 15.45
C PHE A 90 -6.29 -8.88 14.42
N THR A 91 -7.00 -8.63 13.33
CA THR A 91 -7.16 -9.57 12.22
C THR A 91 -5.81 -9.93 11.58
N THR A 92 -4.94 -8.95 11.35
CA THR A 92 -3.58 -9.17 10.82
C THR A 92 -2.71 -9.96 11.81
N PHE A 93 -2.82 -9.68 13.11
CA PHE A 93 -2.17 -10.49 14.15
C PHE A 93 -2.64 -11.95 14.11
N VAL A 94 -3.95 -12.18 14.13
CA VAL A 94 -4.54 -13.52 14.08
C VAL A 94 -4.10 -14.27 12.82
N SER A 95 -4.07 -13.60 11.66
CA SER A 95 -3.59 -14.19 10.42
C SER A 95 -2.16 -14.74 10.54
N PHE A 96 -1.20 -13.93 10.99
CA PHE A 96 0.20 -14.39 11.10
C PHE A 96 0.40 -15.36 12.26
N TYR A 97 -0.34 -15.21 13.36
CA TYR A 97 -0.33 -16.17 14.45
C TYR A 97 -0.82 -17.56 14.00
N MET A 98 -1.95 -17.62 13.29
CA MET A 98 -2.46 -18.87 12.73
C MET A 98 -1.52 -19.44 11.66
N SER A 99 -0.90 -18.58 10.85
CA SER A 99 0.12 -18.98 9.86
C SER A 99 1.35 -19.62 10.51
N SER A 100 1.73 -19.17 11.71
CA SER A 100 2.80 -19.79 12.50
C SER A 100 2.43 -21.21 12.94
N LEU A 101 1.22 -21.41 13.47
CA LEU A 101 0.75 -22.73 13.93
C LEU A 101 0.58 -23.73 12.78
N TYR A 102 0.05 -23.26 11.65
CA TYR A 102 -0.26 -24.09 10.48
C TYR A 102 0.77 -23.97 9.35
N ALA A 103 2.00 -23.54 9.66
CA ALA A 103 3.06 -23.33 8.67
C ALA A 103 3.39 -24.60 7.84
N HIS A 104 3.04 -25.78 8.33
CA HIS A 104 3.29 -27.07 7.67
C HIS A 104 2.35 -27.34 6.48
N SER A 105 1.25 -26.59 6.35
CA SER A 105 0.25 -26.79 5.30
C SER A 105 0.19 -25.58 4.37
N TYR A 106 0.44 -25.82 3.08
CA TYR A 106 0.34 -24.80 2.04
C TYR A 106 -1.05 -24.16 1.98
N LEU A 107 -2.12 -24.98 2.03
CA LEU A 107 -3.50 -24.48 1.96
C LEU A 107 -3.84 -23.55 3.13
N MET A 108 -3.39 -23.88 4.34
CA MET A 108 -3.62 -23.02 5.51
C MET A 108 -2.87 -21.69 5.38
N LEU A 109 -1.66 -21.70 4.82
CA LEU A 109 -0.93 -20.46 4.54
C LEU A 109 -1.64 -19.61 3.48
N CYS A 110 -2.22 -20.21 2.43
CA CYS A 110 -3.06 -19.47 1.48
C CYS A 110 -4.26 -18.80 2.16
N VAL A 111 -4.96 -19.51 3.04
CA VAL A 111 -6.13 -18.98 3.75
C VAL A 111 -5.73 -17.85 4.70
N PHE A 112 -4.72 -18.06 5.54
CA PHE A 112 -4.35 -17.10 6.58
C PHE A 112 -3.48 -15.97 6.05
N MET A 113 -2.33 -16.26 5.42
CA MET A 113 -1.43 -15.23 4.88
C MET A 113 -1.97 -14.58 3.60
N GLY A 114 -2.67 -15.32 2.75
CA GLY A 114 -3.28 -14.78 1.54
C GLY A 114 -4.59 -14.06 1.84
N GLY A 115 -5.60 -14.82 2.26
CA GLY A 115 -6.94 -14.32 2.48
C GLY A 115 -7.07 -13.38 3.69
N LEU A 116 -6.86 -13.91 4.90
CA LEU A 116 -7.18 -13.18 6.13
C LEU A 116 -6.31 -11.92 6.31
N TYR A 117 -5.01 -12.01 5.99
CA TYR A 117 -4.12 -10.84 6.01
C TYR A 117 -4.50 -9.81 4.93
N GLY A 118 -4.76 -10.26 3.69
CA GLY A 118 -5.22 -9.38 2.61
C GLY A 118 -6.51 -8.63 2.99
N LEU A 119 -7.40 -9.29 3.72
CA LEU A 119 -8.65 -8.70 4.21
C LEU A 119 -8.42 -7.61 5.26
N GLY A 120 -7.62 -7.89 6.29
CA GLY A 120 -7.25 -6.88 7.31
C GLY A 120 -6.48 -5.70 6.70
N TYR A 121 -5.58 -5.99 5.77
CA TYR A 121 -4.81 -4.96 5.07
C TYR A 121 -5.72 -4.08 4.21
N GLY A 122 -6.58 -4.64 3.36
CA GLY A 122 -7.39 -3.85 2.45
C GLY A 122 -8.45 -2.99 3.11
N ILE A 123 -9.07 -3.46 4.19
CA ILE A 123 -10.03 -2.65 4.94
C ILE A 123 -9.34 -1.43 5.59
N SER A 124 -8.10 -1.59 6.07
CA SER A 124 -7.39 -0.53 6.78
C SER A 124 -6.50 0.36 5.91
N PHE A 125 -6.26 0.00 4.66
CA PHE A 125 -5.33 0.70 3.75
C PHE A 125 -5.58 2.22 3.66
N THR A 126 -6.84 2.63 3.56
CA THR A 126 -7.22 4.05 3.36
C THR A 126 -7.29 4.85 4.65
N ILE A 127 -7.33 4.21 5.82
CA ILE A 127 -7.59 4.85 7.12
C ILE A 127 -6.46 5.80 7.54
N PRO A 128 -5.17 5.41 7.53
CA PRO A 128 -4.08 6.28 7.97
C PRO A 128 -3.97 7.56 7.12
N LEU A 129 -4.18 7.41 5.81
CA LEU A 129 -4.16 8.53 4.89
C LEU A 129 -5.36 9.47 5.11
N SER A 130 -6.55 8.91 5.33
CA SER A 130 -7.75 9.68 5.67
C SER A 130 -7.58 10.47 6.97
N CYS A 131 -6.96 9.88 8.00
CA CYS A 131 -6.73 10.53 9.28
C CYS A 131 -5.72 11.68 9.18
N THR A 132 -4.65 11.51 8.40
CA THR A 132 -3.64 12.56 8.19
C THR A 132 -4.18 13.74 7.39
N TYR A 133 -5.02 13.49 6.37
CA TYR A 133 -5.66 14.57 5.58
C TYR A 133 -6.62 15.45 6.38
N LYS A 134 -7.18 14.95 7.50
CA LYS A 134 -8.01 15.76 8.41
C LYS A 134 -7.18 16.82 9.13
N HIS A 135 -5.91 16.52 9.42
CA HIS A 135 -5.02 17.40 10.16
C HIS A 135 -4.19 18.31 9.24
N PHE A 136 -3.78 17.83 8.06
CA PHE A 136 -2.97 18.60 7.11
C PHE A 136 -3.74 18.92 5.82
N LYS A 137 -4.38 20.09 5.76
CA LYS A 137 -5.14 20.55 4.58
C LYS A 137 -4.27 21.21 3.50
N LYS A 138 -3.19 21.89 3.88
CA LYS A 138 -2.34 22.68 2.96
C LYS A 138 -1.31 21.83 2.20
N ASN A 139 -0.78 20.78 2.82
CA ASN A 139 0.36 20.02 2.31
C ASN A 139 0.01 18.53 2.06
N ARG A 140 -1.16 18.27 1.46
CA ARG A 140 -1.68 16.89 1.30
C ARG A 140 -0.73 15.98 0.52
N GLY A 141 -0.15 16.47 -0.58
CA GLY A 141 0.77 15.68 -1.41
C GLY A 141 2.09 15.30 -0.71
N LEU A 142 2.64 16.20 0.10
CA LEU A 142 3.86 15.90 0.87
C LEU A 142 3.55 14.89 1.98
N VAL A 143 2.42 15.04 2.66
CA VAL A 143 1.99 14.14 3.73
C VAL A 143 1.67 12.74 3.21
N SER A 144 0.97 12.63 2.07
CA SER A 144 0.70 11.33 1.46
C SER A 144 1.97 10.64 1.01
N GLY A 145 2.93 11.38 0.43
CA GLY A 145 4.24 10.85 0.07
C GLY A 145 5.01 10.29 1.27
N ILE A 146 4.99 10.98 2.42
CA ILE A 146 5.59 10.48 3.66
C ILE A 146 4.90 9.20 4.14
N VAL A 147 3.56 9.17 4.17
CA VAL A 147 2.83 7.99 4.66
C VAL A 147 3.04 6.77 3.77
N ILE A 148 3.01 6.95 2.45
CA ILE A 148 3.15 5.85 1.48
C ILE A 148 4.61 5.37 1.41
N SER A 149 5.60 6.25 1.58
CA SER A 149 7.01 5.85 1.58
C SER A 149 7.33 4.83 2.68
N ALA A 150 6.57 4.83 3.78
CA ALA A 150 6.67 3.82 4.84
C ALA A 150 6.45 2.38 4.32
N ILE A 151 5.49 2.19 3.41
CA ILE A 151 5.20 0.87 2.81
C ILE A 151 6.41 0.38 2.01
N SER A 152 7.01 1.27 1.22
CA SER A 152 8.20 0.96 0.41
C SER A 152 9.47 0.81 1.24
N LEU A 153 9.56 1.48 2.39
CA LEU A 153 10.69 1.35 3.32
C LEU A 153 10.65 0.04 4.11
N SER A 154 9.47 -0.56 4.29
CA SER A 154 9.29 -1.74 5.13
C SER A 154 10.18 -2.95 4.78
N PRO A 155 10.48 -3.31 3.51
CA PRO A 155 11.37 -4.45 3.20
C PRO A 155 12.81 -4.20 3.67
N PHE A 156 13.25 -2.94 3.70
CA PHE A 156 14.57 -2.58 4.19
C PHE A 156 14.74 -2.94 5.68
N LEU A 157 13.64 -2.92 6.45
CA LEU A 157 13.64 -3.36 7.85
C LEU A 157 13.36 -4.86 7.98
N TYR A 158 12.35 -5.36 7.26
CA TYR A 158 11.87 -6.73 7.45
C TYR A 158 12.74 -7.80 6.80
N CYS A 159 13.29 -7.58 5.61
CA CYS A 159 14.15 -8.57 4.95
C CYS A 159 15.39 -8.94 5.81
N PRO A 160 16.22 -7.98 6.28
CA PRO A 160 17.37 -8.33 7.11
C PRO A 160 16.93 -8.93 8.45
N LEU A 161 15.83 -8.45 9.04
CA LEU A 161 15.29 -9.00 10.28
C LEU A 161 14.87 -10.47 10.11
N GLN A 162 14.13 -10.80 9.05
CA GLN A 162 13.72 -12.15 8.70
C GLN A 162 14.94 -13.05 8.47
N THR A 163 15.90 -12.60 7.67
CA THR A 163 17.11 -13.39 7.37
C THR A 163 17.95 -13.62 8.61
N LEU A 164 18.09 -12.63 9.50
CA LEU A 164 18.82 -12.80 10.76
C LEU A 164 18.12 -13.78 11.71
N LEU A 165 16.79 -13.77 11.75
CA LEU A 165 15.99 -14.69 12.56
C LEU A 165 16.03 -16.13 12.01
N ILE A 166 15.86 -16.29 10.68
CA ILE A 166 15.78 -17.60 10.01
C ILE A 166 17.16 -18.19 9.79
N ASN A 167 18.08 -17.44 9.17
CA ASN A 167 19.38 -17.91 8.71
C ASN A 167 20.55 -17.12 9.32
N ARG A 168 20.69 -17.18 10.66
CA ARG A 168 21.78 -16.50 11.39
C ARG A 168 23.18 -16.91 10.91
N ASN A 169 23.34 -18.17 10.52
CA ASN A 169 24.64 -18.73 10.13
C ASN A 169 24.94 -18.54 8.64
N ASN A 170 24.05 -17.85 7.90
CA ASN A 170 24.16 -17.60 6.47
C ASN A 170 24.45 -18.87 5.65
N VAL A 171 23.75 -19.95 5.97
CA VAL A 171 23.82 -21.23 5.25
C VAL A 171 23.37 -21.00 3.81
N LEU A 172 24.06 -21.59 2.83
CA LEU A 172 23.72 -21.46 1.42
C LEU A 172 22.67 -22.51 1.00
N PRO A 173 21.73 -22.18 0.11
CA PRO A 173 20.77 -23.14 -0.39
C PRO A 173 21.43 -24.10 -1.38
N VAL A 174 21.01 -25.37 -1.36
CA VAL A 174 21.55 -26.46 -2.19
C VAL A 174 20.73 -26.59 -3.47
N GLU A 175 21.38 -26.84 -4.61
CA GLU A 175 20.70 -27.08 -5.88
C GLU A 175 20.00 -28.44 -5.86
N SER A 176 18.67 -28.44 -5.99
CA SER A 176 17.88 -29.65 -6.17
C SER A 176 17.37 -29.72 -7.60
N SER A 177 17.78 -30.74 -8.35
CA SER A 177 17.21 -31.04 -9.66
C SER A 177 15.89 -31.81 -9.50
N SER A 178 14.80 -31.11 -9.15
CA SER A 178 13.45 -31.67 -9.29
C SER A 178 12.87 -31.25 -10.65
N GLY A 179 12.72 -32.21 -11.58
CA GLY A 179 11.93 -32.02 -12.80
C GLY A 179 12.58 -31.18 -13.92
N GLY A 180 13.92 -31.08 -13.97
CA GLY A 180 14.64 -30.39 -15.05
C GLY A 180 14.82 -28.88 -14.85
N ILE A 181 14.18 -28.30 -13.84
CA ILE A 181 14.39 -26.90 -13.43
C ILE A 181 15.38 -26.88 -12.26
N ARG A 182 16.49 -26.14 -12.41
CA ARG A 182 17.50 -25.97 -11.35
C ARG A 182 16.99 -24.98 -10.32
N GLU A 183 16.39 -25.47 -9.26
CA GLU A 183 15.95 -24.64 -8.13
C GLU A 183 16.81 -24.92 -6.90
N ARG A 184 17.08 -23.88 -6.10
CA ARG A 184 17.89 -23.98 -4.89
C ARG A 184 16.99 -24.00 -3.67
N TYR A 185 17.19 -24.91 -2.73
CA TYR A 185 16.38 -25.02 -1.52
C TYR A 185 17.26 -25.10 -0.27
N PHE A 186 16.72 -24.68 0.87
CA PHE A 186 17.39 -24.89 2.16
C PHE A 186 17.04 -26.28 2.70
N GLU A 187 18.05 -27.09 2.99
CA GLU A 187 17.89 -28.44 3.57
C GLU A 187 18.22 -28.49 5.07
N ASP A 188 18.92 -27.48 5.60
CA ASP A 188 19.33 -27.44 7.00
C ASP A 188 18.11 -27.38 7.95
N PRO A 189 17.88 -28.42 8.78
CA PRO A 189 16.76 -28.46 9.72
C PRO A 189 16.73 -27.28 10.70
N GLN A 190 17.88 -26.69 11.03
CA GLN A 190 17.96 -25.56 11.96
C GLN A 190 17.37 -24.27 11.37
N VAL A 191 17.56 -24.05 10.07
CA VAL A 191 16.99 -22.90 9.34
C VAL A 191 15.49 -23.09 9.18
N LEU A 192 15.09 -24.31 8.82
CA LEU A 192 13.70 -24.65 8.52
C LEU A 192 12.80 -24.60 9.76
N ASN A 193 13.25 -25.13 10.90
CA ASN A 193 12.44 -25.14 12.13
C ASN A 193 12.22 -23.73 12.72
N ARG A 194 12.94 -22.71 12.26
CA ARG A 194 12.75 -21.32 12.71
C ARG A 194 11.62 -20.58 12.01
N ILE A 195 11.12 -21.10 10.89
CA ILE A 195 10.10 -20.40 10.08
C ILE A 195 8.79 -20.18 10.85
N PRO A 196 8.21 -21.19 11.54
CA PRO A 196 7.06 -20.97 12.41
C PRO A 196 7.33 -19.88 13.46
N HIS A 197 8.51 -19.88 14.08
CA HIS A 197 8.89 -18.88 15.08
C HIS A 197 8.99 -17.46 14.49
N VAL A 198 9.47 -17.30 13.26
CA VAL A 198 9.55 -15.99 12.61
C VAL A 198 8.17 -15.45 12.29
N LEU A 199 7.25 -16.29 11.81
CA LEU A 199 5.85 -15.91 11.60
C LEU A 199 5.18 -15.49 12.93
N PHE A 200 5.49 -16.20 14.02
CA PHE A 200 5.02 -15.83 15.35
C PHE A 200 5.55 -14.47 15.80
N ILE A 201 6.87 -14.23 15.67
CA ILE A 201 7.48 -12.94 16.03
C ILE A 201 6.88 -11.80 15.19
N GLN A 202 6.66 -12.02 13.89
CA GLN A 202 5.98 -11.06 13.03
C GLN A 202 4.56 -10.74 13.50
N SER A 203 3.80 -11.75 13.94
CA SER A 203 2.47 -11.52 14.52
C SER A 203 2.54 -10.58 15.73
N VAL A 204 3.48 -10.79 16.65
CA VAL A 204 3.65 -9.94 17.83
C VAL A 204 4.06 -8.52 17.43
N ILE A 205 4.93 -8.37 16.43
CA ILE A 205 5.29 -7.06 15.88
C ILE A 205 4.06 -6.36 15.29
N PHE A 206 3.19 -7.05 14.56
CA PHE A 206 1.94 -6.47 14.06
C PHE A 206 1.00 -6.04 15.17
N LEU A 207 0.88 -6.85 16.23
CA LEU A 207 0.03 -6.49 17.34
C LEU A 207 0.55 -5.22 18.04
N ILE A 208 1.84 -5.14 18.36
CA ILE A 208 2.40 -4.00 19.09
C ILE A 208 2.47 -2.76 18.18
N PHE A 209 3.16 -2.84 17.05
CA PHE A 209 3.41 -1.67 16.20
C PHE A 209 2.13 -1.25 15.45
N GLY A 210 1.30 -2.22 15.04
CA GLY A 210 0.00 -1.95 14.43
C GLY A 210 -0.94 -1.26 15.43
N THR A 211 -1.06 -1.76 16.67
CA THR A 211 -1.91 -1.11 17.68
C THR A 211 -1.40 0.27 18.06
N CYS A 212 -0.08 0.42 18.32
CA CYS A 212 0.51 1.72 18.63
C CYS A 212 0.35 2.71 17.47
N GLY A 213 0.70 2.29 16.25
CA GLY A 213 0.57 3.11 15.04
C GLY A 213 -0.88 3.49 14.75
N GLY A 214 -1.80 2.54 14.81
CA GLY A 214 -3.24 2.76 14.60
C GLY A 214 -3.86 3.65 15.67
N PHE A 215 -3.45 3.50 16.94
CA PHE A 215 -3.90 4.36 18.03
C PHE A 215 -3.45 5.81 17.83
N PHE A 216 -2.17 6.03 17.50
CA PHE A 216 -1.65 7.37 17.24
C PHE A 216 -2.24 7.98 15.95
N ALA A 217 -2.37 7.19 14.89
CA ALA A 217 -2.94 7.64 13.61
C ALA A 217 -4.38 8.13 13.76
N THR A 218 -5.14 7.56 14.70
CA THR A 218 -6.56 7.90 14.88
C THR A 218 -6.82 8.88 16.03
N MET A 219 -5.78 9.45 16.63
CA MET A 219 -5.93 10.57 17.55
C MET A 219 -6.67 11.74 16.86
N LYS A 220 -7.65 12.30 17.57
CA LYS A 220 -8.44 13.45 17.12
C LYS A 220 -8.04 14.64 17.99
N VAL A 221 -7.80 15.78 17.38
CA VAL A 221 -7.73 17.06 18.11
C VAL A 221 -9.14 17.39 18.59
N ARG A 222 -9.39 17.37 19.90
CA ARG A 222 -10.66 17.84 20.47
C ARG A 222 -10.65 19.37 20.41
N GLY A 223 -11.25 19.93 19.35
CA GLY A 223 -11.54 21.35 19.30
C GLY A 223 -12.63 21.71 20.30
N ASN A 224 -12.44 22.78 21.07
CA ASN A 224 -13.54 23.45 21.77
C ASN A 224 -14.56 23.89 20.71
N GLY A 225 -15.68 23.16 20.55
CA GLY A 225 -16.74 23.59 19.64
C GLY A 225 -17.72 22.52 19.13
N GLU A 226 -17.41 21.23 19.17
CA GLU A 226 -18.41 20.21 18.81
C GLU A 226 -19.28 19.85 20.02
N LYS A 227 -20.28 20.70 20.28
CA LYS A 227 -21.45 20.29 21.05
C LYS A 227 -22.12 19.12 20.31
N GLN A 228 -22.33 18.02 21.02
CA GLN A 228 -23.43 17.07 20.89
C GLN A 228 -24.34 17.27 19.64
N LEU A 229 -24.05 16.55 18.57
CA LEU A 229 -25.06 16.13 17.58
C LEU A 229 -25.53 14.71 17.92
N THR A 230 -25.90 14.50 19.19
CA THR A 230 -26.47 13.25 19.68
C THR A 230 -27.47 13.59 20.78
N SER A 231 -28.60 14.15 20.36
CA SER A 231 -29.94 13.99 20.93
C SER A 231 -30.87 15.03 20.30
N GLY A 232 -31.94 14.58 19.65
CA GLY A 232 -33.04 15.46 19.24
C GLY A 232 -33.66 15.12 17.89
N ASN A 233 -34.68 14.26 17.95
CA ASN A 233 -35.84 14.16 17.06
C ASN A 233 -35.71 13.47 15.70
N LEU A 234 -36.29 12.27 15.65
CA LEU A 234 -37.14 11.85 14.55
C LEU A 234 -38.15 12.97 14.25
N ASP A 235 -38.10 13.53 13.04
CA ASP A 235 -39.32 13.97 12.37
C ASP A 235 -39.12 13.92 10.84
N VAL A 236 -40.12 13.33 10.22
CA VAL A 236 -40.30 13.13 8.78
C VAL A 236 -40.56 14.49 8.13
N GLY A 237 -39.81 14.84 7.08
CA GLY A 237 -40.03 16.12 6.38
C GLY A 237 -39.12 16.38 5.19
N ASN A 238 -39.54 15.91 4.03
CA ASN A 238 -39.02 16.19 2.69
C ASN A 238 -38.64 17.67 2.45
N LYS A 239 -37.37 17.96 2.05
CA LYS A 239 -37.02 19.07 1.14
C LYS A 239 -35.56 19.02 0.62
N LYS A 240 -35.44 18.74 -0.68
CA LYS A 240 -34.45 19.24 -1.68
C LYS A 240 -32.95 19.09 -1.33
N SER A 241 -32.23 18.13 -1.92
CA SER A 241 -31.64 18.21 -3.28
C SER A 241 -31.20 19.62 -3.67
N LYS A 242 -29.94 19.96 -3.36
CA LYS A 242 -29.05 20.97 -4.02
C LYS A 242 -27.81 21.22 -3.15
N HIS A 243 -26.92 20.24 -3.02
CA HIS A 243 -25.53 20.51 -2.59
C HIS A 243 -24.52 19.39 -2.91
N LEU A 244 -24.91 18.37 -3.67
CA LEU A 244 -24.05 17.22 -4.00
C LEU A 244 -23.45 17.28 -5.41
N ASP A 245 -23.89 18.20 -6.28
CA ASP A 245 -23.45 18.24 -7.69
C ASP A 245 -22.15 19.04 -7.92
N ALA A 246 -21.56 19.65 -6.88
CA ALA A 246 -20.36 20.47 -7.03
C ALA A 246 -19.04 19.70 -6.81
N GLN A 247 -19.10 18.46 -6.32
CA GLN A 247 -17.90 17.68 -5.98
C GLN A 247 -17.57 16.57 -6.99
N ASP A 248 -18.54 16.16 -7.83
CA ASP A 248 -18.34 15.21 -8.94
C ASP A 248 -17.73 15.86 -10.20
N GLY A 249 -18.01 17.15 -10.44
CA GLY A 249 -17.51 17.86 -11.63
C GLY A 249 -15.98 17.98 -11.67
N SER A 250 -15.33 18.24 -10.53
CA SER A 250 -13.87 18.44 -10.50
C SER A 250 -13.05 17.16 -10.70
N LEU A 251 -13.66 15.99 -10.47
CA LEU A 251 -13.01 14.69 -10.60
C LEU A 251 -13.14 14.17 -12.04
N LEU A 252 -14.31 14.39 -12.66
CA LEU A 252 -14.56 14.06 -14.07
C LEU A 252 -13.76 14.96 -15.05
N ASP A 253 -13.42 16.19 -14.66
CA ASP A 253 -12.60 17.09 -15.48
C ASP A 253 -11.09 16.78 -15.41
N LEU A 254 -10.64 16.02 -14.41
CA LEU A 254 -9.26 15.52 -14.32
C LEU A 254 -9.07 14.24 -15.15
N GLU A 255 -10.06 13.34 -15.13
CA GLU A 255 -10.01 12.07 -15.86
C GLU A 255 -10.02 12.26 -17.39
N LYS A 256 -10.79 13.26 -17.90
CA LYS A 256 -10.80 13.62 -19.33
C LYS A 256 -9.50 14.19 -19.87
N ASN A 257 -8.65 14.77 -19.03
CA ASN A 257 -7.38 15.37 -19.47
C ASN A 257 -6.24 14.34 -19.57
N ASP A 258 -6.31 13.24 -18.82
CA ASP A 258 -5.29 12.19 -18.86
C ASP A 258 -5.54 11.15 -19.98
N GLU A 259 -6.80 10.92 -20.40
CA GLU A 259 -7.11 10.02 -21.52
C GLU A 259 -6.70 10.58 -22.90
N GLN A 260 -6.49 11.89 -23.05
CA GLN A 260 -6.02 12.49 -24.31
C GLN A 260 -4.50 12.49 -24.51
N MET A 261 -3.71 12.01 -23.54
CA MET A 261 -2.24 12.02 -23.61
C MET A 261 -1.56 10.64 -23.62
N GLY A 262 -2.32 9.57 -23.89
CA GLY A 262 -1.77 8.23 -24.06
C GLY A 262 -2.32 7.53 -25.30
N ILE A 263 -1.43 7.08 -26.17
CA ILE A 263 -1.66 6.10 -27.25
C ILE A 263 -2.18 6.68 -28.58
N THR A 264 -1.26 7.20 -29.41
CA THR A 264 -1.35 7.05 -30.87
C THR A 264 -0.24 6.10 -31.32
N THR A 265 -0.59 4.82 -31.49
CA THR A 265 0.22 3.84 -32.22
C THR A 265 -0.41 3.68 -33.60
N ASP A 266 0.27 4.22 -34.62
CA ASP A 266 -0.08 4.07 -36.03
C ASP A 266 0.07 2.60 -36.48
N LYS A 267 -1.00 2.04 -37.08
CA LYS A 267 -0.95 0.86 -37.95
C LYS A 267 -1.87 1.03 -39.17
N ASN A 268 -1.30 1.66 -40.19
CA ASN A 268 -1.29 1.36 -41.63
C ASN A 268 -2.41 0.48 -42.28
N LYS A 269 -3.06 1.07 -43.30
CA LYS A 269 -3.50 0.50 -44.60
C LYS A 269 -3.96 1.71 -45.48
N GLY A 270 -3.59 1.92 -46.73
CA GLY A 270 -2.71 1.20 -47.65
C GLY A 270 -2.42 2.06 -48.90
N ASN A 271 -1.55 1.50 -49.74
CA ASN A 271 -1.26 1.79 -51.15
C ASN A 271 -0.54 3.07 -51.60
N GLN A 272 0.73 2.81 -51.97
CA GLN A 272 1.36 2.99 -53.29
C GLN A 272 1.92 4.36 -53.73
N ASN A 273 3.23 4.25 -54.00
CA ASN A 273 4.02 4.87 -55.06
C ASN A 273 4.62 6.27 -54.83
N ASP A 274 5.88 6.21 -54.41
CA ASP A 274 7.08 6.70 -55.12
C ASP A 274 7.20 8.20 -55.45
N GLY A 275 8.35 8.77 -55.10
CA GLY A 275 8.81 10.06 -55.63
C GLY A 275 9.34 11.09 -54.62
N THR A 276 10.66 11.07 -54.43
CA THR A 276 11.57 12.24 -54.31
C THR A 276 11.48 13.24 -53.14
N ASN A 277 12.64 13.39 -52.47
CA ASN A 277 13.26 14.60 -51.89
C ASN A 277 12.45 15.52 -50.97
N GLU A 278 12.89 15.66 -49.71
CA GLU A 278 13.21 16.97 -49.10
C GLU A 278 13.80 16.79 -47.69
N GLY A 279 15.13 16.71 -47.62
CA GLY A 279 15.86 17.02 -46.40
C GLY A 279 16.05 18.53 -46.34
N ASP A 280 15.16 19.24 -45.64
CA ASP A 280 15.38 20.61 -45.16
C ASP A 280 14.21 21.08 -44.29
N ASN A 281 14.16 20.72 -43.01
CA ASN A 281 13.26 21.42 -42.06
C ASN A 281 13.58 21.31 -40.56
N LEU A 282 14.85 21.10 -40.20
CA LEU A 282 15.28 21.17 -38.79
C LEU A 282 15.71 22.60 -38.38
N GLY A 283 16.25 23.39 -39.30
CA GLY A 283 16.72 24.76 -39.04
C GLY A 283 15.61 25.81 -38.87
N SER A 284 14.47 25.65 -39.58
CA SER A 284 13.39 26.65 -39.60
C SER A 284 12.56 26.67 -38.30
N ARG A 285 12.49 25.53 -37.60
CA ARG A 285 11.74 25.36 -36.34
C ARG A 285 12.49 25.90 -35.12
N LEU A 286 13.82 25.79 -35.09
CA LEU A 286 14.67 26.35 -34.04
C LEU A 286 14.70 27.89 -34.07
N ALA A 287 14.72 28.49 -35.26
CA ALA A 287 14.73 29.95 -35.43
C ALA A 287 13.45 30.64 -34.92
N LYS A 288 12.28 29.99 -35.03
CA LYS A 288 11.00 30.54 -34.53
C LYS A 288 10.89 30.48 -33.00
N SER A 289 11.54 29.53 -32.33
CA SER A 289 11.52 29.40 -30.86
C SER A 289 12.38 30.47 -30.17
N PHE A 290 13.54 30.82 -30.73
CA PHE A 290 14.41 31.87 -30.17
C PHE A 290 13.84 33.30 -30.33
N LYS A 291 13.13 33.60 -31.43
CA LYS A 291 12.51 34.93 -31.64
C LYS A 291 11.34 35.20 -30.68
N LYS A 292 10.60 34.18 -30.25
CA LYS A 292 9.49 34.31 -29.29
C LYS A 292 9.97 34.52 -27.84
N LYS A 293 11.16 34.00 -27.48
CA LYS A 293 11.78 34.18 -26.15
C LYS A 293 12.41 35.57 -25.96
N LYS A 294 12.90 36.22 -27.03
CA LYS A 294 13.49 37.58 -26.95
C LYS A 294 12.44 38.70 -26.87
N LYS A 295 11.25 38.52 -27.44
CA LYS A 295 10.16 39.53 -27.41
C LYS A 295 9.42 39.63 -26.06
N LYS A 296 9.46 38.59 -25.22
CA LYS A 296 8.78 38.59 -23.91
C LYS A 296 9.64 39.16 -22.77
N LYS A 297 10.95 39.37 -22.99
CA LYS A 297 11.88 39.90 -21.97
C LYS A 297 12.06 41.42 -21.99
N ASN A 298 11.62 42.11 -23.06
CA ASN A 298 11.70 43.58 -23.21
C ASN A 298 10.38 44.34 -22.97
N GLY A 299 9.28 43.67 -22.60
CA GLY A 299 7.96 44.30 -22.43
C GLY A 299 7.54 44.58 -20.97
N ARG A 300 8.48 44.68 -20.03
CA ARG A 300 8.19 44.87 -18.59
C ARG A 300 9.17 45.83 -17.87
N ARG A 301 9.66 46.83 -18.59
CA ARG A 301 10.10 48.12 -18.04
C ARG A 301 9.43 49.19 -18.92
N ASP A 302 8.85 50.20 -18.29
CA ASP A 302 8.11 51.33 -18.87
C ASP A 302 6.59 51.10 -19.05
N LYS A 303 5.87 51.19 -17.94
CA LYS A 303 4.75 52.13 -17.69
C LYS A 303 4.19 51.91 -16.29
#